data_AF-A0A8B7QB91-F1
#
_entry.id   AF-A0A8B7QB91-F1
#
_cell.length_a   1.000
_cell.length_b   1.000
_cell.length_c   1.000
_cell.angle_alpha   90.00
_cell.angle_beta   90.00
_cell.angle_gamma   90.00
#
_symmetry.space_group_name_H-M   'P 1'
#
loop_
_entity.id
_entity.type
_entity.pdbx_description
1 polymer ?
#
loop_
_entity_poly.entity_id
_entity_poly.type
_entity_poly.pdbx_seq_one_letter_code
_entity_poly.pdbx_strand_id
1 'polypeptide(L)'
;MLPECCFLGADHVVKPLGIKLSRNIHLWDPENSLLQNLKDVLEIDFPARAVLEKSDISMDCGICYAYQLDGAIPDQVCDNSQCGQPFHQICLYEWMRGLLTSRQSFNIMFGECPYCSKVSKLLITFIKCP
;
A
#
# COMPACT_ATOMS: atom_id res chain seq x y z
N MET A 1 9.96 24.00 2.79
CA MET A 1 9.93 22.90 1.80
C MET A 1 8.79 21.97 2.17
N LEU A 2 8.07 21.44 1.19
CA LEU A 2 6.97 20.48 1.43
C LEU A 2 7.49 19.04 1.36
N PRO A 3 6.94 18.11 2.16
CA PRO A 3 7.35 16.72 2.14
C PRO A 3 6.82 15.98 0.91
N GLU A 4 7.59 15.01 0.44
CA GLU A 4 7.07 13.97 -0.45
C GLU A 4 6.49 12.83 0.41
N CYS A 5 5.20 12.52 0.23
CA CYS A 5 4.49 11.53 1.04
C CYS A 5 3.98 10.39 0.15
N CYS A 6 4.22 9.15 0.59
CA CYS A 6 3.68 7.93 -0.03
C CYS A 6 2.90 7.12 1.02
N PHE A 7 1.61 6.89 0.77
CA PHE A 7 0.75 6.09 1.64
C PHE A 7 0.68 4.64 1.14
N LEU A 8 0.90 3.68 2.03
CA LEU A 8 0.91 2.26 1.72
C LEU A 8 -0.32 1.59 2.35
N GLY A 9 -1.04 0.78 1.59
CA GLY A 9 -2.24 0.07 2.05
C GLY A 9 -3.34 0.01 1.01
N ALA A 10 -4.49 -0.55 1.40
CA ALA A 10 -5.66 -0.67 0.52
C ALA A 10 -6.20 0.71 0.10
N ASP A 11 -6.73 0.81 -1.13
CA ASP A 11 -7.17 2.08 -1.72
C ASP A 11 -8.17 2.82 -0.82
N HIS A 12 -9.10 2.09 -0.21
CA HIS A 12 -10.14 2.67 0.65
C HIS A 12 -9.59 3.28 1.95
N VAL A 13 -8.38 2.88 2.37
CA VAL A 13 -7.68 3.43 3.55
C VAL A 13 -6.78 4.60 3.15
N VAL A 14 -6.04 4.47 2.04
CA VAL A 14 -5.03 5.47 1.64
C VAL A 14 -5.61 6.68 0.91
N LYS A 15 -6.69 6.51 0.12
CA LYS A 15 -7.31 7.63 -0.62
C LYS A 15 -7.78 8.77 0.29
N PRO A 16 -8.47 8.51 1.43
CA PRO A 16 -8.80 9.57 2.38
C PRO A 16 -7.57 10.33 2.90
N LEU A 17 -6.46 9.64 3.16
CA LEU A 17 -5.23 10.26 3.63
C LEU A 17 -4.62 11.20 2.58
N GLY A 18 -4.62 10.78 1.31
CA GLY A 18 -4.19 11.63 0.20
C GLY A 18 -5.05 12.90 0.06
N ILE A 19 -6.37 12.76 0.18
CA ILE A 19 -7.29 13.92 0.13
C ILE A 19 -7.01 14.89 1.28
N LYS A 20 -6.86 14.37 2.51
CA LYS A 20 -6.56 15.20 3.69
C LYS A 20 -5.21 15.90 3.54
N LEU A 21 -4.17 15.17 3.10
CA LEU A 21 -2.86 15.74 2.80
C LEU A 21 -2.98 16.92 1.84
N SER A 22 -3.62 16.73 0.68
CA SER A 22 -3.78 17.81 -0.31
C SER A 22 -4.59 18.99 0.21
N ARG A 23 -5.64 18.75 0.99
CA ARG A 23 -6.51 19.79 1.55
C ARG A 23 -5.78 20.62 2.61
N ASN A 24 -5.05 19.96 3.49
CA ASN A 24 -4.52 20.54 4.72
C ASN A 24 -3.02 20.86 4.65
N ILE A 25 -2.35 20.63 3.51
CA ILE A 25 -0.90 20.87 3.35
C ILE A 25 -0.46 22.29 3.72
N HIS A 26 -1.37 23.26 3.63
CA HIS A 26 -1.13 24.65 4.02
C HIS A 26 -0.95 24.84 5.53
N LEU A 27 -1.36 23.87 6.36
CA LEU A 27 -1.13 23.84 7.81
C LEU A 27 0.29 23.38 8.16
N TRP A 28 1.10 22.96 7.18
CA TRP A 28 2.46 22.52 7.41
C TRP A 28 3.35 23.68 7.88
N ASP A 29 3.87 23.56 9.10
CA ASP A 29 4.73 24.57 9.71
C ASP A 29 6.16 24.03 9.89
N PRO A 30 7.19 24.66 9.29
CA PRO A 30 8.59 24.28 9.47
C PRO A 30 9.07 24.30 10.93
N GLU A 31 8.44 25.08 11.80
CA GLU A 31 8.79 25.17 13.22
C GLU A 31 8.21 24.01 14.05
N ASN A 32 7.20 23.31 13.51
CA ASN A 32 6.61 22.14 14.15
C ASN A 32 7.40 20.86 13.87
N SER A 33 7.35 19.93 14.83
CA SER A 33 7.89 18.59 14.63
C SER A 33 7.18 17.88 13.47
N LEU A 34 7.90 16.98 12.78
CA LEU A 34 7.34 16.15 11.70
C LEU A 34 6.07 15.42 12.15
N LEU A 35 6.08 14.83 13.35
CA LEU A 35 4.93 14.10 13.88
C LEU A 35 3.72 15.02 14.07
N GLN A 36 3.93 16.22 14.61
CA GLN A 36 2.85 17.18 14.83
C GLN A 36 2.24 17.64 13.50
N ASN A 37 3.10 18.00 12.53
CA ASN A 37 2.65 18.34 11.18
C ASN A 37 1.83 17.21 10.54
N LEU A 38 2.28 15.96 10.64
CA LEU A 38 1.54 14.82 10.10
C LEU A 38 0.19 14.62 10.81
N LYS A 39 0.11 14.82 12.13
CA LYS A 39 -1.16 14.75 12.87
C LYS A 39 -2.15 15.81 12.41
N ASP A 40 -1.68 17.05 12.28
CA ASP A 40 -2.53 18.18 11.94
C ASP A 40 -3.00 18.11 10.48
N VAL A 41 -2.08 17.79 9.57
CA VAL A 41 -2.38 17.70 8.13
C VAL A 41 -3.26 16.49 7.82
N LEU A 42 -3.00 15.34 8.45
CA LEU A 42 -3.77 14.11 8.19
C LEU A 42 -4.99 13.97 9.10
N GLU A 43 -5.17 14.85 10.09
CA GLU A 43 -6.24 14.79 11.10
C GLU A 43 -6.38 13.36 11.66
N ILE A 44 -5.26 12.79 12.11
CA ILE A 44 -5.20 11.46 12.73
C ILE A 44 -4.36 11.48 13.99
N ASP A 45 -4.77 10.67 14.96
CA ASP A 45 -3.91 10.27 16.05
C ASP A 45 -3.10 9.05 15.64
N PHE A 46 -1.78 9.19 15.65
CA PHE A 46 -0.89 8.06 15.43
C PHE A 46 -0.96 7.11 16.63
N PRO A 47 -1.00 5.79 16.39
CA PRO A 47 -1.01 4.82 17.48
C PRO A 47 0.23 5.02 18.35
N ALA A 48 0.03 4.96 19.67
CA ALA A 48 1.14 4.87 20.61
C ALA A 48 1.94 3.60 20.30
N ARG A 49 3.26 3.63 20.59
CA ARG A 49 4.12 2.45 20.41
C ARG A 49 3.53 1.27 21.19
N ALA A 50 2.88 0.35 20.49
CA ALA A 50 2.52 -0.93 21.05
C ALA A 50 3.81 -1.75 21.22
N VAL A 51 3.93 -2.48 22.34
CA VAL A 51 4.93 -3.55 22.47
C VAL A 51 4.44 -4.67 21.56
N LEU A 52 4.84 -4.64 20.29
CA LEU A 52 4.42 -5.65 19.32
C LEU A 52 5.28 -6.90 19.48
N GLU A 53 4.67 -8.03 19.80
CA GLU A 53 5.31 -9.33 19.62
C GLU A 53 5.42 -9.63 18.12
N LYS A 54 6.59 -10.12 17.68
CA LYS A 54 6.90 -10.38 16.26
C LYS A 54 5.89 -11.30 15.56
N SER A 55 5.14 -12.10 16.31
CA SER A 55 4.13 -13.04 15.79
C SER A 55 2.85 -12.36 15.29
N ASP A 56 2.54 -11.14 15.74
CA ASP A 56 1.28 -10.46 15.41
C ASP A 56 1.31 -9.69 14.08
N ILE A 57 2.45 -9.72 13.38
CA ILE A 57 2.69 -8.94 12.17
C ILE A 57 3.25 -9.85 11.07
N SER A 58 2.52 -10.90 10.67
CA SER A 58 2.85 -11.55 9.40
C SER A 58 2.32 -10.68 8.25
N MET A 59 3.02 -9.56 8.00
CA MET A 59 2.86 -8.75 6.79
C MET A 59 3.58 -9.41 5.59
N ASP A 60 3.68 -10.74 5.56
CA ASP A 60 4.35 -11.46 4.49
C ASP A 60 3.49 -11.49 3.23
N CYS A 61 4.13 -11.57 2.07
CA CYS A 61 3.42 -11.71 0.82
C CYS A 61 2.57 -12.98 0.82
N GLY A 62 1.28 -12.85 0.46
CA GLY A 62 0.36 -13.98 0.38
C GLY A 62 0.68 -15.03 -0.71
N ILE A 63 1.72 -14.83 -1.53
CA ILE A 63 2.12 -15.76 -2.60
C ILE A 63 3.46 -16.43 -2.27
N CYS A 64 4.49 -15.66 -1.93
CA CYS A 64 5.83 -16.21 -1.67
C CYS A 64 6.12 -16.45 -0.17
N TYR A 65 5.24 -16.00 0.72
CA TYR A 65 5.39 -16.09 2.18
C TYR A 65 6.69 -15.49 2.72
N ALA A 66 7.23 -14.50 2.02
CA ALA A 66 8.36 -13.71 2.45
C ALA A 66 7.95 -12.24 2.62
N TYR A 67 8.52 -11.56 3.62
CA TYR A 67 8.40 -10.11 3.77
C TYR A 67 9.24 -9.35 2.74
N GLN A 68 10.47 -9.83 2.47
CA GLN A 68 11.37 -9.21 1.50
C GLN A 68 11.58 -10.12 0.30
N LEU A 69 11.46 -9.54 -0.90
CA LEU A 69 11.80 -10.18 -2.17
C LEU A 69 12.53 -9.14 -3.03
N ASP A 70 13.81 -9.34 -3.30
CA ASP A 70 14.66 -8.43 -4.09
C ASP A 70 14.61 -6.96 -3.63
N GLY A 71 14.53 -6.74 -2.31
CA GLY A 71 14.41 -5.41 -1.70
C GLY A 71 13.00 -4.81 -1.74
N ALA A 72 12.03 -5.48 -2.38
CA ALA A 72 10.63 -5.10 -2.33
C ALA A 72 9.92 -5.68 -1.10
N ILE A 73 8.93 -4.95 -0.61
CA ILE A 73 7.99 -5.36 0.44
C ILE A 73 6.60 -5.63 -0.17
N PRO A 74 5.70 -6.37 0.50
CA PRO A 74 4.38 -6.64 -0.05
C PRO A 74 3.44 -5.45 0.16
N ASP A 75 3.63 -4.42 -0.67
CA ASP A 75 2.88 -3.16 -0.62
C ASP A 75 1.58 -3.17 -1.44
N GLN A 76 1.34 -4.21 -2.25
CA GLN A 76 0.10 -4.38 -3.00
C GLN A 76 -0.93 -5.07 -2.12
N VAL A 77 -1.84 -4.30 -1.54
CA VAL A 77 -2.86 -4.81 -0.60
C VAL A 77 -4.19 -5.00 -1.32
N CYS A 78 -4.85 -6.13 -1.10
CA CYS A 78 -6.19 -6.36 -1.64
C CYS A 78 -7.20 -5.31 -1.12
N ASP A 79 -7.92 -4.66 -2.03
CA ASP A 79 -8.86 -3.59 -1.70
C ASP A 79 -10.12 -4.07 -0.96
N ASN A 80 -10.43 -5.37 -1.02
CA ASN A 80 -11.55 -5.93 -0.28
C ASN A 80 -11.29 -5.83 1.24
N SER A 81 -12.13 -5.10 1.96
CA SER A 81 -11.99 -4.85 3.40
C SER A 81 -12.06 -6.11 4.26
N GLN A 82 -12.64 -7.19 3.74
CA GLN A 82 -12.66 -8.50 4.41
C GLN A 82 -11.46 -9.38 4.08
N CYS A 83 -10.55 -8.92 3.21
CA CYS A 83 -9.37 -9.66 2.77
C CYS A 83 -8.09 -8.96 3.25
N GLY A 84 -7.77 -7.80 2.69
CA GLY A 84 -6.56 -7.05 3.07
C GLY A 84 -5.24 -7.78 2.87
N GLN A 85 -5.19 -8.89 2.12
CA GLN A 85 -3.97 -9.66 1.92
C GLN A 85 -2.91 -8.82 1.19
N PRO A 86 -1.67 -8.72 1.73
CA PRO A 86 -0.57 -8.02 1.09
C PRO A 86 0.20 -8.93 0.11
N PHE A 87 0.69 -8.35 -0.99
CA PHE A 87 1.48 -9.03 -2.01
C PHE A 87 2.63 -8.15 -2.50
N HIS A 88 3.76 -8.76 -2.88
CA HIS A 88 4.74 -8.06 -3.71
C HIS A 88 4.15 -7.78 -5.09
N GLN A 89 4.50 -6.63 -5.68
CA GLN A 89 4.11 -6.28 -7.04
C GLN A 89 4.47 -7.39 -8.05
N ILE A 90 5.68 -7.93 -7.97
CA ILE A 90 6.17 -8.99 -8.87
C ILE A 90 5.36 -10.28 -8.67
N CYS A 91 5.15 -10.72 -7.43
CA CYS A 91 4.38 -11.94 -7.17
C CYS A 91 2.94 -11.83 -7.69
N LEU A 92 2.28 -10.70 -7.46
CA LEU A 92 0.91 -10.49 -7.92
C LEU A 92 0.83 -10.39 -9.44
N TYR A 93 1.81 -9.75 -10.07
CA TYR A 93 1.93 -9.68 -11.54
C TYR A 93 2.07 -11.07 -12.17
N GLU A 94 3.03 -11.87 -11.66
CA GLU A 94 3.29 -13.24 -12.13
C GLU A 94 2.05 -14.13 -11.99
N TRP A 95 1.30 -13.97 -10.90
CA TRP A 95 0.01 -14.64 -10.73
C TRP A 95 -1.02 -14.19 -11.77
N MET A 96 -1.29 -12.88 -11.85
CA MET A 96 -2.36 -12.33 -12.68
C MET A 96 -2.12 -12.57 -14.18
N ARG A 97 -0.87 -12.49 -14.67
CA ARG A 97 -0.58 -12.68 -16.10
C ARG A 97 -0.89 -14.10 -16.60
N GLY A 98 -0.98 -15.09 -15.69
CA GLY A 98 -1.35 -16.46 -16.01
C GLY A 98 -2.86 -16.72 -16.10
N LEU A 99 -3.70 -15.76 -15.66
CA LEU A 99 -5.16 -15.93 -15.65
C LEU A 99 -5.78 -15.45 -16.96
N LEU A 100 -6.65 -16.27 -17.54
CA LEU A 100 -7.44 -15.92 -18.74
C LEU A 100 -8.44 -14.77 -18.48
N THR A 101 -8.81 -14.57 -17.21
CA THR A 101 -9.73 -13.51 -16.77
C THR A 101 -9.04 -12.16 -16.58
N SER A 102 -7.70 -12.13 -16.54
CA SER A 102 -6.97 -10.87 -16.36
C SER A 102 -7.10 -9.97 -17.59
N ARG A 103 -7.08 -8.67 -17.35
CA ARG A 103 -7.13 -7.61 -18.37
C ARG A 103 -6.04 -6.61 -18.07
N GLN A 104 -5.38 -6.09 -19.10
CA GLN A 104 -4.40 -5.03 -18.95
C GLN A 104 -4.88 -3.78 -19.70
N SER A 105 -4.76 -2.63 -19.06
CA SER A 105 -4.98 -1.31 -19.66
C SER A 105 -3.77 -0.45 -19.32
N PHE A 106 -2.97 -0.10 -20.33
CA PHE A 106 -1.69 0.60 -20.17
C PHE A 106 -0.78 -0.11 -19.15
N ASN A 107 -0.43 0.57 -18.07
CA ASN A 107 0.38 0.09 -16.95
C ASN A 107 -0.46 -0.44 -15.78
N ILE A 108 -1.75 -0.71 -15.98
CA ILE A 108 -2.63 -1.25 -14.94
C ILE A 108 -3.13 -2.63 -15.37
N MET A 109 -2.92 -3.63 -14.52
CA MET A 109 -3.48 -4.98 -14.66
C MET A 109 -4.64 -5.17 -13.69
N PHE A 110 -5.71 -5.76 -14.19
CA PHE A 110 -6.90 -6.14 -13.43
C PHE A 110 -7.01 -7.65 -13.45
N GLY A 111 -7.25 -8.24 -12.29
CA GLY A 111 -7.42 -9.68 -12.13
C GLY A 111 -8.17 -10.00 -10.85
N GLU A 112 -8.24 -11.27 -10.49
CA GLU A 112 -8.86 -11.72 -9.25
C GLU A 112 -7.81 -11.88 -8.15
N CYS A 113 -8.16 -11.48 -6.92
CA CYS A 113 -7.35 -11.73 -5.74
C CYS A 113 -7.17 -13.24 -5.54
N PRO A 114 -5.94 -13.75 -5.30
CA PRO A 114 -5.71 -15.18 -5.03
C PRO A 114 -6.45 -15.70 -3.78
N TYR A 115 -6.87 -14.81 -2.88
CA TYR A 115 -7.47 -15.18 -1.59
C TYR A 115 -9.00 -15.05 -1.57
N CYS A 116 -9.54 -13.93 -2.04
CA CYS A 116 -10.97 -13.65 -1.94
C CYS A 116 -11.72 -13.65 -3.29
N SER A 117 -11.01 -13.89 -4.40
CA SER A 117 -11.54 -13.87 -5.76
C SER A 117 -12.28 -12.58 -6.16
N LYS A 118 -12.10 -11.49 -5.40
CA LYS A 118 -12.59 -10.16 -5.77
C LYS A 118 -11.60 -9.46 -6.70
N VAL A 119 -12.12 -8.50 -7.45
CA VAL A 119 -11.31 -7.67 -8.36
C VAL A 119 -10.15 -7.06 -7.60
N SER A 120 -8.95 -7.27 -8.12
CA SER A 120 -7.70 -6.69 -7.66
C SER A 120 -7.08 -5.89 -8.79
N LYS A 121 -6.57 -4.71 -8.45
CA LYS A 121 -5.91 -3.79 -9.37
C LYS A 121 -4.43 -3.76 -9.03
N LEU A 122 -3.59 -3.88 -10.05
CA LEU A 122 -2.14 -3.79 -9.93
C LEU A 122 -1.64 -2.68 -10.84
N LEU A 123 -1.02 -1.65 -10.26
CA LEU A 123 -0.24 -0.69 -11.04
C LEU A 123 1.13 -1.31 -11.30
N ILE A 124 1.43 -1.62 -12.56
CA ILE A 124 2.74 -2.09 -12.99
C ILE A 124 3.66 -0.88 -13.02
N THR A 125 4.37 -0.64 -11.91
CA THR A 125 5.53 0.23 -11.94
C THR A 125 6.68 -0.60 -12.50
N PHE A 126 7.21 -0.20 -13.66
CA PHE A 126 8.48 -0.74 -14.11
C PHE A 126 9.53 -0.23 -13.12
N ILE A 127 9.77 -1.01 -12.07
CA ILE A 127 11.00 -0.87 -11.29
C ILE A 127 12.09 -1.06 -12.34
N LYS A 128 12.80 0.03 -12.66
CA LYS A 128 14.02 -0.08 -13.45
C LYS A 128 14.88 -1.10 -12.74
N CYS A 129 15.00 -2.28 -13.34
CA CYS A 129 16.07 -3.20 -13.01
C CYS A 129 17.36 -2.37 -13.13
N PRO A 130 18.21 -2.29 -12.09
CA PRO A 130 19.48 -1.58 -12.18
C PRO A 130 20.35 -2.12 -13.33
#